data_AF-A0A0U3ARK5-F1
#
_entry.id   AF-A0A0U3ARK5-F1
#
_cell.length_a   1.000
_cell.length_b   1.000
_cell.length_c   1.000
_cell.angle_alpha   90.00
_cell.angle_beta   90.00
_cell.angle_gamma   90.00
#
_symmetry.space_group_name_H-M   'P 1'
#
loop_
_entity.id
_entity.type
_entity.pdbx_description
1 polymer ?
#
loop_
_entity_poly.entity_id
_entity_poly.type
_entity_poly.pdbx_seq_one_letter_code
_entity_poly.pdbx_strand_id
1 'polypeptide(L)'
;EALGDACDPDDDNDGVPDLTDNCRLVANPDQADADHDRQGDVCDGDSDNDSRPDDGDNSGVADDHPCSGGATSNCDDNCRFVSNSSQADADGDGTGDACDNCPLLANPTQANNDNDAPGDACDPDDDNDGVSDTIDNCTFVANANQKDYDRDGLGDACDLDDDNDSVLNNFDNCLLLVNADQANQDSDGLGDACDNCPTVANVNASPTDCNGDGDTNDAGEGVGRQCDTDGDGIGNACDDDNDNDGVPDALDNCRNVFNPDQVDFNHDGVGNCCDNNVPVFTPCGFVAIPNQLSLIANVGEAVADQVFSLGNAKGAYGITFSSSQNFIAAIE
;
A
#
# COMPACT_ATOMS: atom_id res chain seq x y z
N GLU A 1 -26.19 -39.41 -4.78
CA GLU A 1 -27.39 -39.06 -5.59
C GLU A 1 -28.56 -40.05 -5.37
N ALA A 2 -29.43 -40.37 -6.35
CA ALA A 2 -30.44 -41.45 -6.22
C ALA A 2 -29.87 -42.87 -6.52
N LEU A 3 -28.55 -42.98 -6.61
CA LEU A 3 -27.83 -44.24 -6.54
C LEU A 3 -27.75 -44.68 -5.07
N GLY A 4 -27.63 -45.99 -4.84
CA GLY A 4 -27.36 -46.50 -3.49
C GLY A 4 -25.88 -46.80 -3.34
N ASP A 5 -25.38 -46.75 -2.11
CA ASP A 5 -23.96 -46.76 -1.74
C ASP A 5 -23.16 -47.92 -2.38
N ALA A 6 -23.81 -49.05 -2.65
CA ALA A 6 -23.16 -50.20 -3.28
C ALA A 6 -22.74 -49.97 -4.75
N CYS A 7 -23.23 -48.90 -5.40
CA CYS A 7 -22.88 -48.58 -6.77
C CYS A 7 -22.73 -47.07 -7.06
N ASP A 8 -22.81 -46.22 -6.04
CA ASP A 8 -22.33 -44.84 -6.13
C ASP A 8 -20.77 -44.91 -6.14
N PRO A 9 -20.07 -44.17 -7.00
CA PRO A 9 -18.60 -44.09 -6.96
C PRO A 9 -18.07 -43.04 -5.98
N ASP A 10 -18.98 -42.28 -5.38
CA ASP A 10 -18.79 -41.16 -4.46
C ASP A 10 -20.06 -41.12 -3.58
N ASP A 11 -20.02 -41.90 -2.50
CA ASP A 11 -21.16 -42.22 -1.62
C ASP A 11 -21.75 -40.96 -0.96
N ASP A 12 -20.92 -39.98 -0.58
CA ASP A 12 -21.34 -38.75 0.10
C ASP A 12 -21.36 -37.50 -0.79
N ASN A 13 -20.90 -37.62 -2.03
CA ASN A 13 -20.95 -36.60 -3.08
C ASN A 13 -20.12 -35.36 -2.76
N ASP A 14 -18.98 -35.55 -2.10
CA ASP A 14 -18.06 -34.49 -1.74
C ASP A 14 -17.00 -34.19 -2.83
N GLY A 15 -16.96 -35.05 -3.86
CA GLY A 15 -16.05 -34.95 -4.99
C GLY A 15 -14.79 -35.83 -4.87
N VAL A 16 -14.65 -36.57 -3.78
CA VAL A 16 -13.59 -37.55 -3.53
C VAL A 16 -14.15 -38.96 -3.79
N PRO A 17 -13.55 -39.76 -4.70
CA PRO A 17 -14.04 -41.11 -4.94
C PRO A 17 -13.85 -42.04 -3.72
N ASP A 18 -14.81 -42.92 -3.46
CA ASP A 18 -14.85 -43.86 -2.31
C ASP A 18 -13.55 -44.66 -2.05
N LEU A 19 -12.79 -44.95 -3.10
CA LEU A 19 -11.56 -45.74 -3.02
C LEU A 19 -10.38 -44.95 -2.44
N THR A 20 -10.47 -43.64 -2.51
CA THR A 20 -9.46 -42.69 -2.03
C THR A 20 -9.95 -41.87 -0.86
N ASP A 21 -11.26 -41.87 -0.61
CA ASP A 21 -11.91 -41.14 0.45
C ASP A 21 -11.64 -41.77 1.83
N ASN A 22 -10.99 -41.01 2.71
CA ASN A 22 -10.73 -41.38 4.11
C ASN A 22 -11.97 -41.25 5.02
N CYS A 23 -13.08 -40.71 4.52
CA CYS A 23 -14.37 -40.64 5.19
C CYS A 23 -15.57 -40.96 4.28
N ARG A 24 -15.50 -42.02 3.45
CA ARG A 24 -16.53 -42.49 2.47
C ARG A 24 -18.01 -42.08 2.64
N LEU A 25 -18.54 -41.99 3.86
CA LEU A 25 -19.95 -41.71 4.13
C LEU A 25 -20.21 -40.31 4.72
N VAL A 26 -19.18 -39.48 4.88
CA VAL A 26 -19.20 -38.16 5.53
C VAL A 26 -18.31 -37.22 4.72
N ALA A 27 -18.96 -36.32 3.98
CA ALA A 27 -18.29 -35.40 3.07
C ALA A 27 -17.15 -34.61 3.74
N ASN A 28 -15.93 -34.77 3.22
CA ASN A 28 -14.72 -34.04 3.58
C ASN A 28 -13.80 -33.88 2.35
N PRO A 29 -14.14 -32.94 1.45
CA PRO A 29 -13.39 -32.73 0.20
C PRO A 29 -11.90 -32.39 0.39
N ASP A 30 -11.53 -31.89 1.57
CA ASP A 30 -10.17 -31.54 1.96
C ASP A 30 -9.34 -32.75 2.41
N GLN A 31 -9.98 -33.87 2.77
CA GLN A 31 -9.35 -35.13 3.19
C GLN A 31 -8.36 -34.93 4.34
N ALA A 32 -8.71 -34.05 5.29
CA ALA A 32 -7.93 -33.84 6.50
C ALA A 32 -7.84 -35.16 7.31
N ASP A 33 -6.65 -35.41 7.88
CA ASP A 33 -6.24 -36.65 8.55
C ASP A 33 -5.00 -36.31 9.40
N ALA A 34 -5.23 -35.84 10.63
CA ALA A 34 -4.21 -35.26 11.49
C ALA A 34 -3.21 -36.30 12.04
N ASP A 35 -3.65 -37.51 12.35
CA ASP A 35 -2.80 -38.59 12.85
C ASP A 35 -2.21 -39.51 11.76
N HIS A 36 -2.70 -39.38 10.53
CA HIS A 36 -2.30 -40.15 9.34
C HIS A 36 -2.62 -41.66 9.43
N ASP A 37 -3.68 -42.06 10.13
CA ASP A 37 -4.12 -43.45 10.22
C ASP A 37 -5.00 -43.92 9.04
N ARG A 38 -5.38 -42.98 8.15
CA ARG A 38 -6.25 -43.10 6.96
C ARG A 38 -7.75 -43.06 7.24
N GLN A 39 -8.17 -42.73 8.44
CA GLN A 39 -9.50 -42.24 8.76
C GLN A 39 -9.42 -40.71 8.74
N GLY A 40 -10.39 -40.03 8.10
CA GLY A 40 -10.35 -38.56 8.08
C GLY A 40 -10.91 -37.94 9.35
N ASP A 41 -10.44 -36.74 9.69
CA ASP A 41 -10.77 -36.02 10.94
C ASP A 41 -12.29 -35.93 11.21
N VAL A 42 -13.12 -35.77 10.17
CA VAL A 42 -14.58 -35.62 10.35
C VAL A 42 -15.29 -36.91 10.75
N CYS A 43 -14.63 -38.05 10.58
CA CYS A 43 -15.18 -39.38 10.82
C CYS A 43 -14.26 -40.26 11.68
N ASP A 44 -13.20 -39.68 12.23
CA ASP A 44 -12.40 -40.23 13.31
C ASP A 44 -13.05 -39.86 14.66
N GLY A 45 -12.87 -40.72 15.66
CA GLY A 45 -13.26 -40.43 17.05
C GLY A 45 -12.10 -40.03 17.96
N ASP A 46 -10.88 -40.06 17.46
CA ASP A 46 -9.62 -39.68 18.13
C ASP A 46 -8.67 -39.14 17.04
N SER A 47 -8.94 -37.91 16.57
CA SER A 47 -8.35 -37.35 15.34
C SER A 47 -6.82 -37.20 15.39
N ASP A 48 -6.22 -37.16 16.59
CA ASP A 48 -4.76 -37.00 16.77
C ASP A 48 -4.05 -38.21 17.41
N ASN A 49 -4.81 -39.28 17.71
CA ASN A 49 -4.35 -40.56 18.28
C ASN A 49 -3.62 -40.45 19.61
N ASP A 50 -3.96 -39.46 20.43
CA ASP A 50 -3.35 -39.26 21.73
C ASP A 50 -4.01 -40.09 22.85
N SER A 51 -5.03 -40.88 22.49
CA SER A 51 -5.90 -41.66 23.37
C SER A 51 -6.94 -40.83 24.15
N ARG A 52 -7.26 -39.62 23.70
CA ARG A 52 -8.39 -38.79 24.13
C ARG A 52 -9.41 -38.75 22.98
N PRO A 53 -10.65 -39.19 23.24
CA PRO A 53 -11.68 -39.08 22.22
C PRO A 53 -12.06 -37.62 21.96
N ASP A 54 -12.29 -37.28 20.69
CA ASP A 54 -12.78 -35.97 20.26
C ASP A 54 -14.11 -35.61 20.95
N ASP A 55 -15.01 -36.58 21.13
CA ASP A 55 -16.27 -36.49 21.90
C ASP A 55 -16.20 -37.48 23.08
N GLY A 56 -15.57 -37.05 24.16
CA GLY A 56 -15.27 -37.92 25.30
C GLY A 56 -16.42 -38.07 26.29
N ASP A 57 -17.44 -37.21 26.22
CA ASP A 57 -18.67 -37.32 27.01
C ASP A 57 -19.83 -38.02 26.26
N ASN A 58 -19.65 -38.27 24.96
CA ASN A 58 -20.60 -38.88 24.03
C ASN A 58 -21.91 -38.07 23.89
N SER A 59 -21.82 -36.74 23.92
CA SER A 59 -22.94 -35.83 23.63
C SER A 59 -23.38 -35.92 22.16
N GLY A 60 -22.48 -36.38 21.28
CA GLY A 60 -22.60 -36.34 19.83
C GLY A 60 -22.08 -35.05 19.21
N VAL A 61 -21.44 -34.18 19.99
CA VAL A 61 -20.86 -32.90 19.56
C VAL A 61 -19.50 -32.77 20.23
N ALA A 62 -18.43 -32.81 19.46
CA ALA A 62 -17.09 -32.56 19.99
C ALA A 62 -16.86 -31.05 20.26
N ASP A 63 -15.92 -30.73 21.15
CA ASP A 63 -15.59 -29.39 21.71
C ASP A 63 -16.69 -28.71 22.54
N ASP A 64 -17.84 -29.34 22.79
CA ASP A 64 -18.90 -28.72 23.58
C ASP A 64 -18.66 -28.88 25.10
N HIS A 65 -17.83 -29.85 25.47
CA HIS A 65 -17.39 -30.09 26.84
C HIS A 65 -15.88 -30.38 26.94
N PRO A 66 -15.00 -29.43 26.55
CA PRO A 66 -13.55 -29.65 26.55
C PRO A 66 -13.02 -29.93 27.95
N CYS A 67 -12.04 -30.82 28.05
CA CYS A 67 -11.39 -31.09 29.32
C CYS A 67 -10.63 -29.85 29.80
N SER A 68 -10.83 -29.50 31.07
CA SER A 68 -10.12 -28.40 31.75
C SER A 68 -9.25 -28.92 32.89
N GLY A 69 -8.11 -28.28 33.14
CA GLY A 69 -7.27 -28.53 34.32
C GLY A 69 -6.75 -29.96 34.46
N GLY A 70 -6.45 -30.65 33.35
CA GLY A 70 -5.96 -32.02 33.34
C GLY A 70 -7.03 -33.09 33.59
N ALA A 71 -8.32 -32.73 33.50
CA ALA A 71 -9.39 -33.72 33.41
C ALA A 71 -9.23 -34.57 32.14
N THR A 72 -9.64 -35.84 32.20
CA THR A 72 -9.33 -36.82 31.14
C THR A 72 -10.47 -37.83 30.93
N SER A 73 -11.65 -37.55 31.47
CA SER A 73 -12.78 -38.49 31.46
C SER A 73 -14.10 -37.73 31.48
N ASN A 74 -15.05 -38.14 30.63
CA ASN A 74 -16.35 -37.48 30.47
C ASN A 74 -16.18 -35.99 30.13
N CYS A 75 -15.26 -35.72 29.21
CA CYS A 75 -14.96 -34.43 28.59
C CYS A 75 -14.22 -34.72 27.29
N ASP A 76 -14.31 -33.76 26.38
CA ASP A 76 -13.75 -33.79 25.02
C ASP A 76 -12.28 -33.41 25.03
N ASP A 77 -11.57 -33.84 23.99
CA ASP A 77 -10.20 -33.40 23.76
C ASP A 77 -10.13 -31.87 23.59
N ASN A 78 -9.41 -31.19 24.48
CA ASN A 78 -9.19 -29.75 24.41
C ASN A 78 -8.14 -29.31 23.35
N CYS A 79 -7.55 -30.27 22.61
CA CYS A 79 -6.71 -30.07 21.43
C CYS A 79 -6.94 -31.17 20.39
N ARG A 80 -8.17 -31.33 19.90
CA ARG A 80 -8.60 -32.37 18.94
C ARG A 80 -7.61 -32.79 17.84
N PHE A 81 -6.80 -31.86 17.31
CA PHE A 81 -5.88 -32.12 16.19
C PHE A 81 -4.40 -32.08 16.59
N VAL A 82 -4.08 -31.96 17.89
CA VAL A 82 -2.72 -31.81 18.40
C VAL A 82 -2.54 -32.63 19.67
N SER A 83 -1.85 -33.75 19.52
CA SER A 83 -1.65 -34.74 20.58
C SER A 83 -1.18 -34.13 21.90
N ASN A 84 -1.99 -34.25 22.95
CA ASN A 84 -1.75 -33.58 24.22
C ASN A 84 -2.23 -34.34 25.48
N SER A 85 -2.41 -35.67 25.42
CA SER A 85 -2.94 -36.67 26.38
C SER A 85 -3.06 -36.34 27.89
N SER A 86 -2.24 -35.43 28.40
CA SER A 86 -2.37 -34.77 29.70
C SER A 86 -3.56 -33.80 29.82
N GLN A 87 -4.08 -33.26 28.70
CA GLN A 87 -5.18 -32.28 28.68
C GLN A 87 -4.90 -31.08 29.60
N ALA A 88 -3.65 -30.59 29.55
CA ALA A 88 -3.25 -29.39 30.28
C ALA A 88 -3.93 -28.17 29.64
N ASP A 89 -4.37 -27.26 30.49
CA ASP A 89 -5.11 -26.04 30.15
C ASP A 89 -4.89 -25.10 31.34
N ALA A 90 -3.86 -24.27 31.22
CA ALA A 90 -3.28 -23.53 32.34
C ALA A 90 -4.12 -22.31 32.72
N ASP A 91 -4.82 -21.69 31.78
CA ASP A 91 -5.66 -20.51 32.01
C ASP A 91 -7.16 -20.82 32.06
N GLY A 92 -7.58 -22.03 31.67
CA GLY A 92 -8.92 -22.54 31.82
C GLY A 92 -9.89 -22.04 30.75
N ASP A 93 -9.41 -21.73 29.55
CA ASP A 93 -10.21 -21.14 28.47
C ASP A 93 -10.92 -22.18 27.59
N GLY A 94 -10.55 -23.45 27.72
CA GLY A 94 -11.10 -24.60 26.99
C GLY A 94 -10.22 -25.09 25.84
N THR A 95 -9.17 -24.36 25.49
CA THR A 95 -8.11 -24.77 24.55
C THR A 95 -6.93 -25.31 25.35
N GLY A 96 -6.38 -26.46 24.97
CA GLY A 96 -5.26 -27.04 25.71
C GLY A 96 -3.93 -26.35 25.42
N ASP A 97 -3.02 -26.37 26.39
CA ASP A 97 -1.67 -25.73 26.31
C ASP A 97 -0.86 -26.12 25.05
N ALA A 98 -1.17 -27.27 24.44
CA ALA A 98 -0.46 -27.78 23.26
C ALA A 98 -0.91 -27.14 21.94
N CYS A 99 -2.14 -26.63 21.89
CA CYS A 99 -2.75 -26.01 20.71
C CYS A 99 -3.22 -24.57 20.98
N ASP A 100 -3.02 -24.07 22.20
CA ASP A 100 -3.32 -22.70 22.59
C ASP A 100 -2.22 -21.74 22.12
N ASN A 101 -2.58 -20.73 21.34
CA ASN A 101 -1.69 -19.67 20.87
C ASN A 101 -1.38 -18.63 21.97
N CYS A 102 -2.07 -18.65 23.10
CA CYS A 102 -1.80 -17.86 24.29
C CYS A 102 -1.94 -18.66 25.61
N PRO A 103 -1.06 -19.66 25.88
CA PRO A 103 -1.19 -20.65 26.97
C PRO A 103 -1.33 -20.15 28.42
N LEU A 104 -1.26 -18.84 28.66
CA LEU A 104 -1.31 -18.23 29.98
C LEU A 104 -2.38 -17.14 30.08
N LEU A 105 -3.15 -16.90 29.02
CA LEU A 105 -4.14 -15.84 28.95
C LEU A 105 -5.35 -16.28 28.12
N ALA A 106 -6.44 -16.55 28.85
CA ALA A 106 -7.66 -17.09 28.27
C ALA A 106 -8.17 -16.30 27.06
N ASN A 107 -8.22 -16.96 25.91
CA ASN A 107 -8.67 -16.45 24.63
C ASN A 107 -9.38 -17.57 23.82
N PRO A 108 -10.60 -17.98 24.21
CA PRO A 108 -11.29 -19.13 23.62
C PRO A 108 -11.54 -19.07 22.10
N THR A 109 -11.41 -17.89 21.49
CA THR A 109 -11.55 -17.71 20.04
C THR A 109 -10.27 -18.00 19.28
N GLN A 110 -9.12 -18.10 19.96
CA GLN A 110 -7.80 -18.34 19.38
C GLN A 110 -7.51 -17.41 18.19
N ALA A 111 -7.93 -16.15 18.32
CA ALA A 111 -7.74 -15.15 17.29
C ALA A 111 -6.23 -14.87 17.11
N ASN A 112 -5.83 -14.66 15.87
CA ASN A 112 -4.46 -14.41 15.44
C ASN A 112 -4.54 -13.65 14.11
N ASN A 113 -4.54 -12.32 14.18
CA ASN A 113 -4.84 -11.43 13.07
C ASN A 113 -3.74 -11.42 12.00
N ASP A 114 -2.48 -11.53 12.40
CA ASP A 114 -1.32 -11.52 11.51
C ASP A 114 -0.80 -12.92 11.13
N ASN A 115 -1.35 -13.96 11.76
CA ASN A 115 -0.96 -15.37 11.62
C ASN A 115 0.49 -15.66 12.02
N ASP A 116 1.01 -14.95 13.01
CA ASP A 116 2.31 -15.25 13.60
C ASP A 116 2.20 -16.32 14.72
N ALA A 117 3.15 -16.39 15.66
CA ALA A 117 3.14 -17.42 16.70
C ALA A 117 2.21 -17.12 17.89
N PRO A 118 2.30 -15.96 18.56
CA PRO A 118 1.29 -15.54 19.53
C PRO A 118 -0.09 -15.32 18.89
N GLY A 119 -1.15 -15.35 19.71
CA GLY A 119 -2.48 -14.89 19.31
C GLY A 119 -2.77 -13.48 19.84
N ASP A 120 -3.84 -12.85 19.35
CA ASP A 120 -4.20 -11.45 19.64
C ASP A 120 -4.28 -11.12 21.15
N ALA A 121 -4.53 -12.11 22.00
CA ALA A 121 -4.61 -11.88 23.44
C ALA A 121 -3.22 -11.60 24.06
N CYS A 122 -2.16 -12.20 23.51
CA CYS A 122 -0.82 -12.21 24.08
C CYS A 122 0.27 -11.70 23.14
N ASP A 123 -0.07 -11.39 21.90
CA ASP A 123 0.77 -10.63 20.97
C ASP A 123 0.85 -9.16 21.42
N PRO A 124 2.04 -8.52 21.39
CA PRO A 124 2.17 -7.08 21.58
C PRO A 124 1.97 -6.20 20.32
N ASP A 125 1.81 -6.79 19.14
CA ASP A 125 1.68 -6.13 17.84
C ASP A 125 0.80 -6.98 16.89
N ASP A 126 -0.53 -6.94 17.11
CA ASP A 126 -1.53 -7.84 16.51
C ASP A 126 -1.61 -7.78 14.97
N ASP A 127 -1.02 -6.78 14.32
CA ASP A 127 -0.97 -6.67 12.85
C ASP A 127 0.44 -6.63 12.25
N ASN A 128 1.47 -6.72 13.11
CA ASN A 128 2.88 -6.81 12.77
C ASN A 128 3.38 -5.67 11.87
N ASP A 129 2.82 -4.47 12.00
CA ASP A 129 3.23 -3.29 11.23
C ASP A 129 4.47 -2.58 11.82
N GLY A 130 4.86 -2.98 13.05
CA GLY A 130 5.99 -2.43 13.80
C GLY A 130 5.61 -1.38 14.84
N VAL A 131 4.32 -1.13 15.05
CA VAL A 131 3.75 -0.26 16.09
C VAL A 131 2.98 -1.14 17.08
N SER A 132 3.44 -1.21 18.33
CA SER A 132 2.77 -2.06 19.34
C SER A 132 1.33 -1.58 19.64
N ASP A 133 0.40 -2.49 19.92
CA ASP A 133 -1.03 -2.23 20.14
C ASP A 133 -1.32 -1.07 21.10
N THR A 134 -0.49 -0.92 22.13
CA THR A 134 -0.69 0.11 23.17
C THR A 134 -0.54 1.54 22.67
N ILE A 135 0.04 1.74 21.49
CA ILE A 135 0.23 3.04 20.85
C ILE A 135 -0.24 3.05 19.39
N ASP A 136 -0.82 1.95 18.92
CA ASP A 136 -1.34 1.80 17.57
C ASP A 136 -2.76 2.40 17.48
N ASN A 137 -2.99 3.28 16.49
CA ASN A 137 -4.31 3.84 16.22
C ASN A 137 -5.20 2.93 15.34
N CYS A 138 -4.69 1.79 14.87
CA CYS A 138 -5.36 0.73 14.13
C CYS A 138 -4.84 -0.68 14.50
N THR A 139 -4.96 -1.08 15.76
CA THR A 139 -4.45 -2.35 16.35
C THR A 139 -4.52 -3.63 15.48
N PHE A 140 -5.49 -3.76 14.57
CA PHE A 140 -5.67 -4.97 13.74
C PHE A 140 -5.46 -4.72 12.25
N VAL A 141 -5.05 -3.52 11.84
CA VAL A 141 -4.93 -3.11 10.42
C VAL A 141 -3.63 -2.35 10.21
N ALA A 142 -2.65 -3.08 9.67
CA ALA A 142 -1.30 -2.58 9.50
C ALA A 142 -1.23 -1.20 8.82
N ASN A 143 -0.72 -0.22 9.53
CA ASN A 143 -0.62 1.17 9.12
C ASN A 143 0.59 1.89 9.75
N ALA A 144 1.80 1.35 9.59
CA ALA A 144 3.04 1.82 10.23
C ALA A 144 3.36 3.33 10.17
N ASN A 145 2.70 4.09 9.29
CA ASN A 145 2.78 5.55 9.22
C ASN A 145 1.91 6.28 10.27
N GLN A 146 0.99 5.58 10.92
CA GLN A 146 0.06 6.02 11.96
C GLN A 146 -0.64 7.34 11.59
N LYS A 147 -1.03 7.47 10.33
CA LYS A 147 -1.81 8.61 9.88
C LYS A 147 -3.19 8.58 10.54
N ASP A 148 -3.64 9.76 10.93
CA ASP A 148 -4.89 10.06 11.61
C ASP A 148 -5.17 11.52 11.27
N TYR A 149 -5.87 11.73 10.16
CA TYR A 149 -5.98 13.03 9.52
C TYR A 149 -6.81 14.02 10.35
N ASP A 150 -7.95 13.58 10.87
CA ASP A 150 -8.85 14.39 11.70
C ASP A 150 -8.49 14.44 13.20
N ARG A 151 -7.61 13.53 13.65
CA ARG A 151 -7.10 13.42 15.03
C ARG A 151 -8.14 13.01 16.04
N ASP A 152 -9.07 12.14 15.64
CA ASP A 152 -10.03 11.56 16.56
C ASP A 152 -9.47 10.36 17.36
N GLY A 153 -8.33 9.83 16.92
CA GLY A 153 -7.58 8.74 17.53
C GLY A 153 -7.77 7.39 16.85
N LEU A 154 -8.59 7.28 15.81
CA LEU A 154 -8.60 6.18 14.86
C LEU A 154 -7.65 6.53 13.70
N GLY A 155 -6.89 5.56 13.20
CA GLY A 155 -6.03 5.81 12.05
C GLY A 155 -6.78 5.72 10.72
N ASP A 156 -6.35 6.48 9.71
CA ASP A 156 -6.94 6.51 8.35
C ASP A 156 -7.13 5.10 7.73
N ALA A 157 -6.32 4.11 8.15
CA ALA A 157 -6.40 2.74 7.64
C ALA A 157 -7.60 1.95 8.17
N CYS A 158 -8.12 2.31 9.34
CA CYS A 158 -9.22 1.63 10.03
C CYS A 158 -10.38 2.58 10.38
N ASP A 159 -10.27 3.86 10.04
CA ASP A 159 -11.36 4.83 10.07
C ASP A 159 -12.23 4.70 8.81
N LEU A 160 -13.51 5.02 8.96
CA LEU A 160 -14.50 5.05 7.89
C LEU A 160 -14.82 6.48 7.41
N ASP A 161 -14.34 7.51 8.12
CA ASP A 161 -14.60 8.93 7.89
C ASP A 161 -13.35 9.76 8.28
N ASP A 162 -12.30 9.71 7.45
CA ASP A 162 -10.94 10.20 7.75
C ASP A 162 -10.85 11.72 8.04
N ASP A 163 -11.86 12.49 7.63
CA ASP A 163 -11.91 13.94 7.86
C ASP A 163 -13.05 14.39 8.81
N ASN A 164 -13.83 13.43 9.30
CA ASN A 164 -14.95 13.60 10.23
C ASN A 164 -16.02 14.61 9.73
N ASP A 165 -16.28 14.67 8.42
CA ASP A 165 -17.27 15.56 7.82
C ASP A 165 -18.69 14.96 7.73
N SER A 166 -18.84 13.70 8.17
CA SER A 166 -20.07 12.88 8.11
C SER A 166 -20.37 12.23 6.75
N VAL A 167 -19.46 12.28 5.79
CA VAL A 167 -19.50 11.54 4.54
C VAL A 167 -18.43 10.44 4.60
N LEU A 168 -18.86 9.18 4.58
CA LEU A 168 -17.91 8.06 4.66
C LEU A 168 -16.93 8.07 3.49
N ASN A 169 -15.69 7.65 3.73
CA ASN A 169 -14.56 7.60 2.79
C ASN A 169 -14.93 7.09 1.39
N ASN A 170 -15.79 6.06 1.31
CA ASN A 170 -16.18 5.43 0.05
C ASN A 170 -17.24 6.22 -0.76
N PHE A 171 -17.79 7.29 -0.18
CA PHE A 171 -18.75 8.20 -0.79
C PHE A 171 -18.27 9.65 -0.81
N ASP A 172 -17.09 9.91 -0.26
CA ASP A 172 -16.50 11.23 -0.15
C ASP A 172 -15.62 11.55 -1.36
N ASN A 173 -15.90 12.68 -2.02
CA ASN A 173 -15.12 13.19 -3.12
C ASN A 173 -13.93 14.06 -2.69
N CYS A 174 -13.74 14.29 -1.38
CA CYS A 174 -12.57 14.89 -0.77
C CYS A 174 -12.18 14.20 0.55
N LEU A 175 -11.78 12.93 0.47
CA LEU A 175 -11.41 12.04 1.59
C LEU A 175 -10.72 12.66 2.82
N LEU A 176 -9.87 13.67 2.61
CA LEU A 176 -9.07 14.30 3.65
C LEU A 176 -9.41 15.78 3.79
N LEU A 177 -10.59 16.25 3.41
CA LEU A 177 -10.91 17.67 3.53
C LEU A 177 -12.40 17.93 3.63
N VAL A 178 -12.79 18.29 4.86
CA VAL A 178 -14.17 18.55 5.27
C VAL A 178 -14.97 19.30 4.22
N ASN A 179 -15.90 18.59 3.58
CA ASN A 179 -16.75 19.12 2.53
C ASN A 179 -18.10 18.39 2.48
N ALA A 180 -18.83 18.37 3.60
CA ALA A 180 -20.11 17.69 3.74
C ALA A 180 -21.19 18.03 2.68
N ASP A 181 -21.02 19.10 1.89
CA ASP A 181 -21.90 19.43 0.75
C ASP A 181 -21.56 18.68 -0.55
N GLN A 182 -20.39 18.06 -0.62
CA GLN A 182 -19.88 17.21 -1.70
C GLN A 182 -20.00 17.90 -3.06
N ALA A 183 -19.76 19.23 -3.07
CA ALA A 183 -19.78 20.02 -4.29
C ALA A 183 -18.73 19.49 -5.28
N ASN A 184 -19.12 19.33 -6.54
CA ASN A 184 -18.25 18.91 -7.64
C ASN A 184 -18.82 19.48 -8.95
N GLN A 185 -18.33 20.64 -9.37
CA GLN A 185 -18.91 21.42 -10.45
C GLN A 185 -18.63 20.86 -11.85
N ASP A 186 -17.47 20.26 -12.09
CA ASP A 186 -17.11 19.68 -13.39
C ASP A 186 -17.35 18.17 -13.49
N SER A 187 -17.72 17.54 -12.37
CA SER A 187 -18.08 16.13 -12.24
C SER A 187 -16.94 15.17 -12.59
N ASP A 188 -15.71 15.54 -12.26
CA ASP A 188 -14.52 14.74 -12.58
C ASP A 188 -14.21 13.65 -11.53
N GLY A 189 -14.88 13.70 -10.38
CA GLY A 189 -14.73 12.77 -9.27
C GLY A 189 -14.04 13.35 -8.04
N LEU A 190 -13.35 14.48 -8.16
CA LEU A 190 -12.79 15.23 -7.03
C LEU A 190 -13.72 16.38 -6.62
N GLY A 191 -13.90 16.62 -5.33
CA GLY A 191 -14.77 17.69 -4.85
C GLY A 191 -14.14 19.07 -4.95
N ASP A 192 -14.96 20.12 -5.13
CA ASP A 192 -14.54 21.52 -5.25
C ASP A 192 -13.63 21.98 -4.08
N ALA A 193 -13.71 21.33 -2.91
CA ALA A 193 -12.90 21.67 -1.74
C ALA A 193 -11.43 21.26 -1.90
N CYS A 194 -11.17 20.12 -2.56
CA CYS A 194 -9.85 19.54 -2.74
C CYS A 194 -9.38 19.59 -4.20
N ASP A 195 -10.16 20.23 -5.06
CA ASP A 195 -9.89 20.42 -6.48
C ASP A 195 -9.19 21.76 -6.77
N ASN A 196 -7.98 21.71 -7.33
CA ASN A 196 -7.21 22.87 -7.77
C ASN A 196 -7.66 23.44 -9.12
N CYS A 197 -8.60 22.78 -9.79
CA CYS A 197 -9.36 23.25 -10.95
C CYS A 197 -10.86 22.96 -10.84
N PRO A 198 -11.62 23.57 -9.90
CA PRO A 198 -13.02 23.25 -9.59
C PRO A 198 -14.04 23.33 -10.74
N THR A 199 -13.64 23.76 -11.92
CA THR A 199 -14.51 23.92 -13.08
C THR A 199 -13.96 23.26 -14.35
N VAL A 200 -12.81 22.58 -14.24
CA VAL A 200 -12.10 21.96 -15.36
C VAL A 200 -11.58 20.60 -14.92
N ALA A 201 -12.29 19.56 -15.35
CA ALA A 201 -11.97 18.17 -15.03
C ALA A 201 -10.50 17.84 -15.30
N ASN A 202 -9.78 17.46 -14.25
CA ASN A 202 -8.33 17.27 -14.26
C ASN A 202 -7.84 16.17 -13.30
N VAL A 203 -8.71 15.26 -12.86
CA VAL A 203 -8.31 14.00 -12.19
C VAL A 203 -7.32 13.20 -13.03
N ASN A 204 -6.03 13.42 -12.81
CA ASN A 204 -4.96 12.67 -13.45
C ASN A 204 -4.84 11.30 -12.76
N ALA A 205 -4.91 10.24 -13.56
CA ALA A 205 -4.76 8.86 -13.09
C ALA A 205 -3.32 8.49 -12.63
N SER A 206 -2.40 9.46 -12.52
CA SER A 206 -1.04 9.30 -11.98
C SER A 206 -0.32 10.67 -11.93
N PRO A 207 -0.18 11.34 -10.77
CA PRO A 207 0.46 12.65 -10.67
C PRO A 207 1.92 12.54 -10.22
N THR A 208 2.61 11.43 -10.51
CA THR A 208 3.97 11.19 -10.02
C THR A 208 5.05 11.89 -10.86
N ASP A 209 4.66 12.75 -11.78
CA ASP A 209 5.54 13.42 -12.75
C ASP A 209 4.71 14.50 -13.48
N CYS A 210 4.66 15.71 -12.93
CA CYS A 210 3.86 16.80 -13.48
C CYS A 210 4.60 17.57 -14.58
N ASN A 211 5.93 17.51 -14.59
CA ASN A 211 6.78 18.19 -15.56
C ASN A 211 7.33 17.28 -16.69
N GLY A 212 7.22 15.95 -16.55
CA GLY A 212 7.65 14.95 -17.53
C GLY A 212 9.15 14.59 -17.46
N ASP A 213 9.87 14.97 -16.41
CA ASP A 213 11.31 14.74 -16.24
C ASP A 213 11.66 13.37 -15.64
N GLY A 214 10.65 12.64 -15.17
CA GLY A 214 10.77 11.31 -14.57
C GLY A 214 11.23 11.30 -13.12
N ASP A 215 11.30 12.45 -12.45
CA ASP A 215 11.37 12.59 -11.00
C ASP A 215 9.96 12.66 -10.40
N THR A 216 9.79 12.04 -9.24
CA THR A 216 8.53 12.02 -8.50
C THR A 216 8.55 13.02 -7.34
N ASN A 217 9.27 14.14 -7.49
CA ASN A 217 9.46 15.15 -6.43
C ASN A 217 8.93 16.54 -6.86
N ASP A 218 8.03 16.58 -7.83
CA ASP A 218 7.37 17.80 -8.26
C ASP A 218 6.46 18.38 -7.16
N ALA A 219 6.24 19.70 -7.21
CA ALA A 219 5.16 20.31 -6.45
C ALA A 219 3.82 19.70 -6.92
N GLY A 220 3.01 19.21 -5.97
CA GLY A 220 1.78 18.45 -6.26
C GLY A 220 1.85 16.94 -6.04
N GLU A 221 2.96 16.39 -5.55
CA GLU A 221 3.20 14.94 -5.43
C GLU A 221 2.47 14.22 -4.28
N GLY A 222 1.38 13.47 -4.54
CA GLY A 222 0.79 12.48 -3.61
C GLY A 222 -0.51 11.86 -4.11
N VAL A 223 -0.93 10.73 -3.51
CA VAL A 223 -2.13 9.98 -3.91
C VAL A 223 -3.35 10.93 -3.92
N GLY A 224 -3.98 11.08 -5.08
CA GLY A 224 -5.15 11.96 -5.27
C GLY A 224 -4.84 13.43 -5.57
N ARG A 225 -3.57 13.83 -5.73
CA ARG A 225 -3.21 15.23 -6.03
C ARG A 225 -3.22 15.53 -7.53
N GLN A 226 -3.73 16.70 -7.89
CA GLN A 226 -3.72 17.25 -9.24
C GLN A 226 -2.42 18.02 -9.47
N CYS A 227 -1.94 18.08 -10.72
CA CYS A 227 -0.72 18.81 -11.05
C CYS A 227 -0.88 20.31 -10.83
N ASP A 228 0.13 20.91 -10.20
CA ASP A 228 0.28 22.33 -9.86
C ASP A 228 1.80 22.62 -9.89
N THR A 229 2.31 22.86 -11.10
CA THR A 229 3.76 22.84 -11.39
C THR A 229 4.51 23.95 -10.67
N ASP A 230 3.90 25.11 -10.48
CA ASP A 230 4.51 26.23 -9.78
C ASP A 230 4.11 26.33 -8.29
N GLY A 231 3.14 25.53 -7.85
CA GLY A 231 2.68 25.47 -6.47
C GLY A 231 1.85 26.68 -6.04
N ASP A 232 1.20 27.38 -6.98
CA ASP A 232 0.40 28.56 -6.68
C ASP A 232 -1.03 28.23 -6.19
N GLY A 233 -1.43 26.96 -6.30
CA GLY A 233 -2.72 26.42 -5.90
C GLY A 233 -3.75 26.35 -7.02
N ILE A 234 -3.41 26.75 -8.25
CA ILE A 234 -4.20 26.57 -9.46
C ILE A 234 -3.61 25.39 -10.23
N GLY A 235 -4.45 24.44 -10.63
CA GLY A 235 -3.95 23.29 -11.37
C GLY A 235 -3.56 23.62 -12.81
N ASN A 236 -2.58 22.90 -13.36
CA ASN A 236 -2.10 23.09 -14.74
C ASN A 236 -3.21 22.99 -15.82
N ALA A 237 -4.36 22.39 -15.50
CA ALA A 237 -5.48 22.27 -16.43
C ALA A 237 -6.28 23.59 -16.59
N CYS A 238 -6.17 24.48 -15.61
CA CYS A 238 -6.90 25.74 -15.52
C CYS A 238 -6.00 26.95 -15.21
N ASP A 239 -4.69 26.75 -15.23
CA ASP A 239 -3.68 27.80 -15.18
C ASP A 239 -3.29 28.25 -16.60
N ASP A 240 -2.98 29.54 -16.74
CA ASP A 240 -2.54 30.18 -17.98
C ASP A 240 -0.99 30.19 -18.12
N ASP A 241 -0.24 29.88 -17.05
CA ASP A 241 1.24 29.93 -16.97
C ASP A 241 1.78 28.91 -15.94
N ASN A 242 1.73 27.61 -16.28
CA ASN A 242 1.86 26.53 -15.28
C ASN A 242 3.20 26.50 -14.51
N ASP A 243 4.29 27.02 -15.07
CA ASP A 243 5.60 27.06 -14.42
C ASP A 243 6.01 28.46 -13.93
N ASN A 244 5.08 29.42 -14.03
CA ASN A 244 5.21 30.79 -13.60
C ASN A 244 6.50 31.47 -14.10
N ASP A 245 6.93 31.12 -15.31
CA ASP A 245 8.14 31.66 -15.93
C ASP A 245 7.91 33.04 -16.61
N GLY A 246 6.63 33.40 -16.76
CA GLY A 246 6.15 34.63 -17.37
C GLY A 246 5.78 34.50 -18.85
N VAL A 247 5.85 33.29 -19.42
CA VAL A 247 5.41 32.94 -20.76
C VAL A 247 4.12 32.12 -20.67
N PRO A 248 2.98 32.65 -21.18
CA PRO A 248 1.74 31.90 -21.12
C PRO A 248 1.81 30.56 -21.85
N ASP A 249 1.14 29.53 -21.33
CA ASP A 249 1.03 28.14 -21.79
C ASP A 249 0.83 27.94 -23.31
N ALA A 250 0.14 28.89 -23.95
CA ALA A 250 -0.16 28.86 -25.38
C ALA A 250 1.03 29.30 -26.26
N LEU A 251 2.03 29.93 -25.66
CA LEU A 251 3.25 30.44 -26.27
C LEU A 251 4.50 29.77 -25.71
N ASP A 252 4.35 28.96 -24.66
CA ASP A 252 5.44 28.25 -24.02
C ASP A 252 5.81 26.95 -24.75
N ASN A 253 7.08 26.83 -25.15
CA ASN A 253 7.62 25.62 -25.77
C ASN A 253 8.09 24.55 -24.76
N CYS A 254 8.10 24.86 -23.46
CA CYS A 254 8.24 23.94 -22.33
C CYS A 254 7.28 24.28 -21.17
N ARG A 255 5.99 24.43 -21.46
CA ARG A 255 4.86 24.65 -20.56
C ARG A 255 4.97 24.35 -19.04
N ASN A 256 5.61 23.24 -18.64
CA ASN A 256 5.70 22.83 -17.23
C ASN A 256 7.15 22.87 -16.69
N VAL A 257 8.07 23.52 -17.39
CA VAL A 257 9.51 23.54 -17.06
C VAL A 257 10.06 24.93 -17.32
N PHE A 258 10.21 25.70 -16.23
CA PHE A 258 10.65 27.10 -16.25
C PHE A 258 11.73 27.40 -17.31
N ASN A 259 11.38 28.15 -18.34
CA ASN A 259 12.26 28.50 -19.45
C ASN A 259 11.90 29.86 -20.10
N PRO A 260 12.04 31.00 -19.41
CA PRO A 260 11.54 32.29 -19.91
C PRO A 260 12.21 32.77 -21.21
N ASP A 261 13.32 32.13 -21.60
CA ASP A 261 14.07 32.41 -22.82
C ASP A 261 13.56 31.66 -24.06
N GLN A 262 12.70 30.65 -23.88
CA GLN A 262 11.98 29.93 -24.93
C GLN A 262 12.91 29.42 -26.04
N VAL A 263 14.12 29.00 -25.67
CA VAL A 263 15.12 28.56 -26.64
C VAL A 263 14.76 27.18 -27.19
N ASP A 264 14.54 27.13 -28.50
CA ASP A 264 14.34 25.92 -29.29
C ASP A 264 15.40 25.89 -30.41
N PHE A 265 16.40 25.01 -30.29
CA PHE A 265 17.54 24.97 -31.20
C PHE A 265 17.27 24.20 -32.49
N ASN A 266 16.51 23.10 -32.40
CA ASN A 266 16.21 22.23 -33.54
C ASN A 266 14.99 22.73 -34.33
N HIS A 267 14.27 23.73 -33.79
CA HIS A 267 13.06 24.35 -34.31
C HIS A 267 11.94 23.34 -34.58
N ASP A 268 11.81 22.33 -33.72
CA ASP A 268 10.72 21.35 -33.83
C ASP A 268 9.47 21.77 -33.02
N GLY A 269 9.56 22.88 -32.28
CA GLY A 269 8.48 23.43 -31.48
C GLY A 269 8.48 23.00 -30.02
N VAL A 270 9.40 22.12 -29.61
CA VAL A 270 9.65 21.76 -28.20
C VAL A 270 10.91 22.49 -27.74
N GLY A 271 10.84 23.15 -26.58
CA GLY A 271 11.97 23.90 -26.05
C GLY A 271 13.10 22.96 -25.60
N ASN A 272 14.34 23.45 -25.60
CA ASN A 272 15.50 22.66 -25.20
C ASN A 272 15.39 22.12 -23.76
N CYS A 273 14.63 22.80 -22.89
CA CYS A 273 14.44 22.46 -21.49
C CYS A 273 13.67 21.16 -21.25
N CYS A 274 12.85 20.77 -22.22
CA CYS A 274 11.94 19.65 -22.15
C CYS A 274 12.05 18.72 -23.37
N ASP A 275 13.05 18.93 -24.24
CA ASP A 275 13.29 18.09 -25.42
C ASP A 275 14.42 17.07 -25.21
N ASN A 276 14.03 15.79 -25.15
CA ASN A 276 14.94 14.65 -25.10
C ASN A 276 15.69 14.36 -26.41
N ASN A 277 15.37 15.06 -27.50
CA ASN A 277 16.02 14.92 -28.82
C ASN A 277 17.06 16.02 -29.09
N VAL A 278 17.30 16.93 -28.14
CA VAL A 278 18.36 17.94 -28.21
C VAL A 278 19.64 17.39 -27.56
N PRO A 279 20.84 17.65 -28.12
CA PRO A 279 22.09 17.27 -27.49
C PRO A 279 22.26 17.93 -26.11
N VAL A 280 22.73 17.15 -25.12
CA VAL A 280 22.94 17.45 -23.67
C VAL A 280 23.74 18.73 -23.34
N PHE A 281 24.12 19.55 -24.32
CA PHE A 281 24.95 20.75 -24.17
C PHE A 281 24.19 22.08 -24.13
N THR A 282 22.85 22.07 -24.15
CA THR A 282 22.01 23.27 -23.98
C THR A 282 21.12 23.10 -22.75
N PRO A 283 21.62 23.34 -21.54
CA PRO A 283 20.78 23.38 -20.35
C PRO A 283 19.82 24.58 -20.40
N CYS A 284 18.75 24.53 -19.61
CA CYS A 284 17.87 25.67 -19.36
C CYS A 284 18.66 26.92 -18.92
N GLY A 285 18.31 28.09 -19.47
CA GLY A 285 18.86 29.38 -19.04
C GLY A 285 20.17 29.84 -19.72
N PHE A 286 20.51 29.32 -20.91
CA PHE A 286 21.69 29.76 -21.68
C PHE A 286 21.32 30.62 -22.89
N VAL A 287 21.73 31.90 -22.86
CA VAL A 287 21.58 32.81 -24.00
C VAL A 287 22.65 32.52 -25.06
N ALA A 288 22.24 32.09 -26.26
CA ALA A 288 23.13 32.03 -27.42
C ALA A 288 23.29 33.42 -28.06
N ILE A 289 24.54 33.91 -28.20
CA ILE A 289 24.83 35.15 -28.93
C ILE A 289 24.97 34.84 -30.44
N PRO A 290 24.24 35.51 -31.34
CA PRO A 290 24.40 35.31 -32.77
C PRO A 290 25.84 35.64 -33.23
N ASN A 291 26.49 34.69 -33.91
CA ASN A 291 27.87 34.75 -34.45
C ASN A 291 29.03 34.59 -33.44
N GLN A 292 28.80 33.96 -32.29
CA GLN A 292 29.88 33.48 -31.41
C GLN A 292 29.66 31.99 -31.10
N LEU A 293 30.71 31.17 -31.21
CA LEU A 293 30.71 29.78 -30.78
C LEU A 293 30.95 29.75 -29.25
N SER A 294 30.08 30.39 -28.47
CA SER A 294 30.26 30.51 -27.02
C SER A 294 28.91 30.50 -26.31
N LEU A 295 28.75 29.56 -25.38
CA LEU A 295 27.67 29.55 -24.38
C LEU A 295 28.07 30.44 -23.19
N ILE A 296 27.13 31.23 -22.67
CA ILE A 296 27.28 31.94 -21.39
C ILE A 296 26.24 31.37 -20.43
N ALA A 297 26.70 30.78 -19.32
CA ALA A 297 25.82 30.41 -18.21
C ALA A 297 25.50 31.67 -17.38
N ASN A 298 24.22 32.03 -17.21
CA ASN A 298 23.83 32.95 -16.15
C ASN A 298 23.58 32.13 -14.88
N VAL A 299 24.65 31.82 -14.14
CA VAL A 299 24.51 31.10 -12.87
C VAL A 299 24.12 32.10 -11.78
N GLY A 300 22.82 32.40 -11.70
CA GLY A 300 22.21 32.99 -10.50
C GLY A 300 22.01 31.86 -9.49
N GLU A 301 23.03 31.64 -8.65
CA GLU A 301 23.05 30.63 -7.58
C GLU A 301 23.02 29.16 -8.05
N ALA A 302 24.20 28.56 -8.24
CA ALA A 302 24.33 27.10 -8.13
C ALA A 302 25.69 26.68 -7.56
N VAL A 303 25.55 25.91 -6.49
CA VAL A 303 26.43 24.99 -5.80
C VAL A 303 27.66 24.54 -6.62
N ALA A 304 28.83 24.82 -6.07
CA ALA A 304 30.11 24.33 -6.58
C ALA A 304 30.31 22.85 -6.21
N ASP A 305 29.89 21.93 -7.08
CA ASP A 305 30.55 20.63 -7.27
C ASP A 305 29.82 19.79 -8.34
N GLN A 306 30.08 20.09 -9.61
CA GLN A 306 29.78 19.17 -10.71
C GLN A 306 31.03 19.08 -11.59
N VAL A 307 31.79 17.99 -11.44
CA VAL A 307 32.93 17.67 -12.30
C VAL A 307 32.40 16.96 -13.54
N PHE A 308 32.31 17.66 -14.66
CA PHE A 308 31.97 17.05 -15.94
C PHE A 308 33.20 16.36 -16.56
N SER A 309 33.08 15.05 -16.83
CA SER A 309 34.07 14.29 -17.60
C SER A 309 33.60 14.19 -19.05
N LEU A 310 34.23 14.97 -19.94
CA LEU A 310 33.98 14.89 -21.38
C LEU A 310 35.06 14.05 -22.05
N GLY A 311 34.61 12.97 -22.69
CA GLY A 311 35.45 12.16 -23.58
C GLY A 311 35.92 12.97 -24.79
N ASN A 312 37.24 13.03 -24.97
CA ASN A 312 37.96 13.27 -26.22
C ASN A 312 37.67 14.54 -27.07
N ALA A 313 37.23 15.67 -26.48
CA ALA A 313 37.29 16.97 -27.14
C ALA A 313 38.47 17.81 -26.61
N LYS A 314 39.31 18.34 -27.52
CA LYS A 314 40.42 19.27 -27.18
C LYS A 314 39.93 20.71 -27.41
N GLY A 315 39.53 21.39 -26.33
CA GLY A 315 39.26 22.84 -26.29
C GLY A 315 40.15 23.53 -25.23
N ALA A 316 40.39 24.84 -25.40
CA ALA A 316 41.16 25.64 -24.45
C ALA A 316 40.21 26.31 -23.44
N TYR A 317 40.54 26.24 -22.15
CA TYR A 317 39.72 26.82 -21.07
C TYR A 317 40.26 28.20 -20.67
N GLY A 318 39.39 29.21 -20.68
CA GLY A 318 39.72 30.56 -20.21
C GLY A 318 38.65 31.10 -19.24
N ILE A 319 38.99 31.21 -17.96
CA ILE A 319 38.18 31.94 -16.97
C ILE A 319 38.56 33.42 -17.07
N THR A 320 37.62 34.29 -17.41
CA THR A 320 37.83 35.75 -17.36
C THR A 320 37.08 36.35 -16.19
N PHE A 321 37.82 37.02 -15.29
CA PHE A 321 37.25 37.71 -14.14
C PHE A 321 36.86 39.14 -14.53
N SER A 322 35.57 39.44 -14.57
CA SER A 322 35.06 40.82 -14.55
C SER A 322 34.64 41.15 -13.12
N SER A 323 35.10 42.28 -12.61
CA SER A 323 34.88 42.73 -11.23
C SER A 323 33.44 43.22 -11.03
N SER A 324 32.48 42.28 -10.92
CA SER A 324 31.17 42.45 -10.28
C SER A 324 30.37 41.15 -10.42
N GLN A 325 30.49 40.28 -9.41
CA GLN A 325 29.59 39.18 -8.99
C GLN A 325 29.00 38.16 -9.99
N ASN A 326 29.28 38.20 -11.29
CA ASN A 326 28.84 37.16 -12.22
C ASN A 326 30.01 36.29 -12.70
N PHE A 327 29.88 34.97 -12.59
CA PHE A 327 30.82 34.00 -13.14
C PHE A 327 30.54 33.79 -14.63
N ILE A 328 31.50 34.10 -15.49
CA ILE A 328 31.42 33.83 -16.93
C ILE A 328 32.41 32.71 -17.24
N ALA A 329 31.89 31.52 -17.55
CA ALA A 329 32.66 30.48 -18.21
C ALA A 329 32.29 30.51 -19.70
N ALA A 330 33.29 30.66 -20.57
CA ALA A 330 33.13 30.50 -22.01
C ALA A 330 33.78 29.17 -22.42
N ILE A 331 33.08 28.40 -23.24
CA ILE A 331 33.58 27.20 -23.91
C ILE A 331 33.92 27.62 -25.35
N GLU A 332 35.19 27.49 -25.77
CA GLU A 332 35.64 27.57 -27.17
C GLU A 332 35.90 26.17 -27.76
#